data_AF-A0A4Y7LGS2-F1
#
_entry.id   AF-A0A4Y7LGS2-F1
#
_cell.length_a   1.000
_cell.length_b   1.000
_cell.length_c   1.000
_cell.angle_alpha   90.00
_cell.angle_beta   90.00
_cell.angle_gamma   90.00
#
_symmetry.space_group_name_H-M   'P 1'
#
loop_
_entity.id
_entity.type
_entity.pdbx_description
1 polymer ?
#
loop_
_entity_poly.entity_id
_entity_poly.type
_entity_poly.pdbx_seq_one_letter_code
_entity_poly.pdbx_strand_id
1 'polypeptide(L)'
;MYHQFYYKVTRNTSFLCLSCIISLNFSMQQHKTNYSPSPSASLSRSLILNLMMKGEYHHHTCTSGGLLKILCMQGGDDDGSYARNSEAPASAISLSKPILLKGIESMKLFDGDANECLRIADLGCATGYNTLATIDLIVDTLMKRYKEEYNYKPEFEAFFSDLPSNDFNSLFKSFQQFNDTSKKRRYYSAGVPGSFYHRLFPGRKLHVAASLSALHWLSKGLIDEETRDTFNIPTYMRSTDEVYTAFHRCGGFEIQRLEYQRIVEHSKEKQEEWIKDPKSYGKAKANLVRATLKPIVESHIGPKLSEELFKRFEKRASEDTAMLHKTCSYGVIVVCAIRIKNDKYKIISESSD
;
A
#
# COMPACT_ATOMS: atom_id res chain seq x y z
N MET A 1 11.84 10.01 -0.46
CA MET A 1 10.50 9.81 0.12
C MET A 1 10.41 10.36 1.53
N TYR A 2 11.11 9.81 2.53
CA TYR A 2 11.02 10.26 3.93
C TYR A 2 11.39 11.74 4.15
N HIS A 3 12.38 12.25 3.42
CA HIS A 3 12.73 13.68 3.40
C HIS A 3 11.57 14.60 2.96
N GLN A 4 10.65 14.12 2.13
CA GLN A 4 9.48 14.89 1.69
C GLN A 4 8.31 14.78 2.66
N PHE A 5 8.28 13.71 3.49
CA PHE A 5 7.35 13.60 4.62
C PHE A 5 7.70 14.57 5.75
N TYR A 6 8.99 14.85 5.95
CA TYR A 6 9.51 15.74 6.98
C TYR A 6 8.78 17.09 7.07
N TYR A 7 8.37 17.67 5.94
CA TYR A 7 7.77 19.01 5.87
C TYR A 7 6.23 19.03 6.05
N LYS A 8 5.56 17.87 6.04
CA LYS A 8 4.08 17.78 5.98
C LYS A 8 3.40 17.72 7.35
N VAL A 9 4.14 17.25 8.34
CA VAL A 9 3.62 16.85 9.65
C VAL A 9 3.73 17.98 10.68
N THR A 10 2.83 18.09 11.67
CA THR A 10 2.86 19.01 12.84
C THR A 10 4.06 18.75 13.77
N ARG A 11 4.25 19.59 14.79
CA ARG A 11 5.12 19.23 15.92
C ARG A 11 4.43 18.06 16.66
N ASN A 12 5.20 17.05 17.08
CA ASN A 12 4.72 15.82 17.74
C ASN A 12 3.91 14.83 16.86
N THR A 13 3.91 14.98 15.54
CA THR A 13 3.20 14.03 14.65
C THR A 13 3.79 12.63 14.72
N SER A 14 2.91 11.65 14.82
CA SER A 14 3.26 10.25 14.59
C SER A 14 3.09 9.89 13.12
N PHE A 15 4.18 9.39 12.54
CA PHE A 15 4.17 8.76 11.24
C PHE A 15 4.16 7.24 11.43
N LEU A 16 3.04 6.63 11.08
CA LEU A 16 2.81 5.20 11.13
C LEU A 16 2.96 4.67 9.71
N CYS A 17 4.10 4.06 9.43
CA CYS A 17 4.44 3.55 8.12
C CYS A 17 4.35 2.03 8.12
N LEU A 18 3.37 1.51 7.40
CA LEU A 18 3.18 0.09 7.20
C LEU A 18 3.43 -0.22 5.73
N SER A 19 4.70 -0.48 5.41
CA SER A 19 5.05 -1.00 4.10
C SER A 19 4.76 -2.50 4.07
N CYS A 20 3.55 -2.87 3.63
CA CYS A 20 3.30 -4.24 3.23
C CYS A 20 3.95 -4.49 1.87
N ILE A 21 4.63 -5.63 1.75
CA ILE A 21 5.19 -6.12 0.50
C ILE A 21 4.30 -7.26 0.04
N ILE A 22 3.70 -7.12 -1.14
CA ILE A 22 3.18 -8.26 -1.88
C ILE A 22 4.40 -8.90 -2.58
N SER A 23 5.08 -9.83 -1.90
CA SER A 23 5.89 -10.81 -2.61
C SER A 23 4.96 -11.85 -3.22
N LEU A 24 4.50 -11.62 -4.45
CA LEU A 24 4.09 -12.73 -5.30
C LEU A 24 5.35 -13.51 -5.63
N ASN A 25 5.75 -14.43 -4.74
CA ASN A 25 6.75 -15.43 -5.06
C ASN A 25 6.17 -16.36 -6.13
N PHE A 26 6.13 -15.91 -7.39
CA PHE A 26 6.21 -16.82 -8.54
C PHE A 26 7.65 -17.31 -8.66
N SER A 27 8.14 -17.93 -7.58
CA SER A 27 9.39 -18.66 -7.66
C SER A 27 9.12 -19.94 -8.46
N MET A 28 9.26 -19.81 -9.77
CA MET A 28 9.89 -20.84 -10.59
C MET A 28 11.40 -20.83 -10.31
N GLN A 29 11.84 -20.97 -9.05
CA GLN A 29 13.22 -21.39 -8.80
C GLN A 29 13.22 -22.88 -8.52
N GLN A 30 13.82 -23.60 -9.47
CA GLN A 30 14.39 -24.91 -9.24
C GLN A 30 15.23 -24.88 -7.96
N HIS A 31 15.15 -25.97 -7.20
CA HIS A 31 15.97 -26.28 -6.04
C HIS A 31 17.34 -25.57 -6.02
N LYS A 32 17.58 -24.75 -5.00
CA LYS A 32 18.87 -24.72 -4.29
C LYS A 32 18.74 -24.00 -2.94
N THR A 33 19.34 -24.64 -1.95
CA THR A 33 19.35 -24.33 -0.52
C THR A 33 20.15 -23.06 -0.18
N ASN A 34 19.74 -22.39 0.90
CA ASN A 34 20.47 -21.40 1.69
C ASN A 34 21.16 -20.24 0.95
N TYR A 35 20.42 -19.17 0.62
CA TYR A 35 21.00 -17.83 0.45
C TYR A 35 19.98 -16.72 0.79
N SER A 36 20.48 -15.62 1.34
CA SER A 36 19.77 -14.38 1.66
C SER A 36 18.92 -13.88 0.47
N PRO A 37 17.72 -13.31 0.68
CA PRO A 37 16.84 -12.92 -0.41
C PRO A 37 17.48 -11.80 -1.24
N SER A 38 17.73 -12.07 -2.53
CA SER A 38 18.20 -11.06 -3.47
C SER A 38 17.09 -10.02 -3.77
N PRO A 39 17.39 -8.72 -3.95
CA PRO A 39 16.37 -7.66 -4.00
C PRO A 39 15.61 -7.50 -5.32
N SER A 40 15.75 -8.41 -6.29
CA SER A 40 15.19 -8.23 -7.63
C SER A 40 14.20 -9.33 -8.00
N ALA A 41 12.96 -9.17 -7.53
CA ALA A 41 11.81 -9.88 -8.09
C ALA A 41 10.96 -8.88 -8.88
N SER A 42 11.47 -8.43 -10.03
CA SER A 42 10.63 -7.78 -11.03
C SER A 42 9.87 -8.86 -11.80
N LEU A 43 8.54 -8.73 -11.92
CA LEU A 43 7.82 -9.38 -13.01
C LEU A 43 8.32 -8.74 -14.31
N SER A 44 9.37 -9.32 -14.90
CA SER A 44 9.94 -8.86 -16.16
C SER A 44 9.06 -9.27 -17.34
N ARG A 45 9.28 -8.65 -18.51
CA ARG A 45 8.74 -9.05 -19.82
C ARG A 45 8.80 -10.56 -20.04
N SER A 46 9.79 -11.27 -19.49
CA SER A 46 9.87 -12.73 -19.53
C SER A 46 8.63 -13.43 -18.98
N LEU A 47 8.00 -12.93 -17.90
CA LEU A 47 6.80 -13.56 -17.33
C LEU A 47 5.56 -13.27 -18.20
N ILE A 48 5.41 -12.05 -18.71
CA ILE A 48 4.34 -11.71 -19.66
C ILE A 48 4.51 -12.51 -20.95
N LEU A 49 5.69 -12.59 -21.52
CA LEU A 49 5.97 -13.42 -22.69
C LEU A 49 5.79 -14.92 -22.39
N ASN A 50 6.21 -15.41 -21.21
CA ASN A 50 5.97 -16.80 -20.81
C ASN A 50 4.48 -17.11 -20.57
N LEU A 51 3.66 -16.09 -20.29
CA LEU A 51 2.20 -16.21 -20.25
C LEU A 51 1.55 -15.98 -21.64
N MET A 52 2.19 -15.24 -22.54
CA MET A 52 1.65 -14.80 -23.84
C MET A 52 2.13 -15.58 -25.07
N MET A 53 3.26 -16.28 -25.02
CA MET A 53 3.90 -16.86 -26.21
C MET A 53 3.42 -18.27 -26.52
N LYS A 54 2.22 -18.32 -27.13
CA LYS A 54 1.91 -19.19 -28.29
C LYS A 54 1.21 -18.37 -29.40
N GLY A 55 1.55 -17.08 -29.54
CA GLY A 55 0.99 -16.22 -30.60
C GLY A 55 1.80 -14.94 -30.77
N GLU A 56 1.86 -14.47 -32.02
CA GLU A 56 2.61 -13.29 -32.46
C GLU A 56 2.09 -12.01 -31.78
N TYR A 57 2.95 -11.35 -31.00
CA TYR A 57 2.66 -10.08 -30.34
C TYR A 57 3.21 -8.93 -31.18
N HIS A 58 2.35 -8.01 -31.61
CA HIS A 58 2.76 -6.75 -32.24
C HIS A 58 2.85 -5.63 -31.20
N HIS A 59 3.97 -4.91 -31.21
CA HIS A 59 4.23 -3.81 -30.29
C HIS A 59 3.22 -2.67 -30.46
N HIS A 60 2.43 -2.41 -29.41
CA HIS A 60 1.73 -1.14 -29.26
C HIS A 60 2.59 -0.21 -28.40
N THR A 61 3.04 0.91 -28.96
CA THR A 61 3.71 1.98 -28.23
C THR A 61 2.69 2.69 -27.33
N CYS A 62 2.86 2.55 -26.01
CA CYS A 62 2.05 3.25 -25.02
C CYS A 62 2.18 4.77 -25.18
N THR A 63 1.05 5.45 -25.33
CA THR A 63 0.94 6.91 -25.34
C THR A 63 1.36 7.52 -23.99
N SER A 64 1.88 8.74 -24.05
CA SER A 64 2.66 9.51 -23.07
C SER A 64 1.97 9.91 -21.74
N GLY A 65 1.06 9.10 -21.22
CA GLY A 65 0.47 9.30 -19.89
C GLY A 65 1.40 8.82 -18.78
N GLY A 66 2.22 9.70 -18.22
CA GLY A 66 3.17 9.36 -17.14
C GLY A 66 2.55 8.53 -15.99
N LEU A 67 3.37 7.73 -15.31
CA LEU A 67 3.00 6.69 -14.31
C LEU A 67 1.88 7.11 -13.33
N LEU A 68 1.84 8.37 -12.92
CA LEU A 68 0.82 8.93 -12.02
C LEU A 68 -0.62 8.87 -12.57
N LYS A 69 -0.80 8.73 -13.88
CA LYS A 69 -2.12 8.64 -14.54
C LYS A 69 -2.64 7.21 -14.65
N ILE A 70 -1.78 6.22 -14.46
CA ILE A 70 -2.10 4.79 -14.71
C ILE A 70 -1.91 3.92 -13.48
N LEU A 71 -1.11 4.36 -12.51
CA LEU A 71 -0.87 3.62 -11.28
C LEU A 71 -2.05 3.81 -10.33
N CYS A 72 -2.90 2.80 -10.21
CA CYS A 72 -3.96 2.67 -9.22
C CYS A 72 -4.34 1.19 -9.07
N MET A 73 -5.07 0.87 -8.00
CA MET A 73 -5.72 -0.44 -7.90
C MET A 73 -6.97 -0.47 -8.78
N GLN A 74 -7.41 -1.67 -9.19
CA GLN A 74 -8.64 -1.83 -9.96
C GLN A 74 -9.85 -1.32 -9.16
N GLY A 75 -10.45 -0.22 -9.61
CA GLY A 75 -11.65 0.37 -9.03
C GLY A 75 -12.91 -0.49 -9.23
N GLY A 76 -14.02 -0.01 -8.68
CA GLY A 76 -15.32 -0.70 -8.69
C GLY A 76 -15.56 -1.65 -7.50
N ASP A 77 -16.63 -2.44 -7.61
CA ASP A 77 -17.11 -3.40 -6.61
C ASP A 77 -17.47 -4.76 -7.26
N ASP A 78 -16.95 -5.01 -8.46
CA ASP A 78 -17.10 -6.29 -9.15
C ASP A 78 -16.11 -7.36 -8.63
N ASP A 79 -16.26 -8.60 -9.08
CA ASP A 79 -15.41 -9.74 -8.69
C ASP A 79 -13.92 -9.54 -8.99
N GLY A 80 -13.54 -8.64 -9.91
CA GLY A 80 -12.17 -8.32 -10.27
C GLY A 80 -11.62 -7.06 -9.58
N SER A 81 -12.46 -6.33 -8.84
CA SER A 81 -12.09 -5.10 -8.14
C SER A 81 -11.14 -5.37 -6.98
N TYR A 82 -10.36 -4.35 -6.62
CA TYR A 82 -9.48 -4.41 -5.45
C TYR A 82 -10.26 -4.52 -4.14
N ALA A 83 -11.43 -3.87 -4.03
CA ALA A 83 -12.28 -3.97 -2.85
C ALA A 83 -12.63 -5.42 -2.50
N ARG A 84 -12.81 -6.28 -3.52
CA ARG A 84 -13.17 -7.70 -3.38
C ARG A 84 -11.99 -8.66 -3.30
N ASN A 85 -10.76 -8.20 -3.58
CA ASN A 85 -9.57 -9.04 -3.70
C ASN A 85 -8.36 -8.54 -2.88
N SER A 86 -8.62 -7.79 -1.81
CA SER A 86 -7.58 -7.13 -0.98
C SER A 86 -7.31 -7.81 0.37
N GLU A 87 -7.55 -9.12 0.46
CA GLU A 87 -7.34 -9.93 1.68
C GLU A 87 -5.87 -9.93 2.14
N ALA A 88 -4.91 -9.97 1.20
CA ALA A 88 -3.49 -9.95 1.53
C ALA A 88 -3.07 -8.65 2.25
N PRO A 89 -3.38 -7.44 1.69
CA PRO A 89 -3.26 -6.18 2.43
C PRO A 89 -4.03 -6.18 3.75
N ALA A 90 -5.25 -6.72 3.80
CA ALA A 90 -6.06 -6.76 5.03
C ALA A 90 -5.40 -7.59 6.14
N SER A 91 -4.85 -8.76 5.80
CA SER A 91 -4.08 -9.61 6.71
C SER A 91 -2.85 -8.89 7.25
N ALA A 92 -2.16 -8.12 6.40
CA ALA A 92 -1.01 -7.32 6.82
C ALA A 92 -1.41 -6.21 7.80
N ILE A 93 -2.53 -5.53 7.58
CA ILE A 93 -3.08 -4.55 8.52
C ILE A 93 -3.42 -5.23 9.85
N SER A 94 -4.07 -6.40 9.81
CA SER A 94 -4.46 -7.16 11.00
C SER A 94 -3.26 -7.58 11.85
N LEU A 95 -2.23 -8.16 11.24
CA LEU A 95 -1.00 -8.58 11.94
C LEU A 95 -0.18 -7.41 12.46
N SER A 96 -0.30 -6.26 11.81
CA SER A 96 0.39 -5.04 12.22
C SER A 96 -0.37 -4.24 13.27
N LYS A 97 -1.64 -4.58 13.54
CA LYS A 97 -2.51 -3.87 14.49
C LYS A 97 -1.86 -3.67 15.87
N PRO A 98 -1.21 -4.67 16.50
CA PRO A 98 -0.56 -4.46 17.80
C PRO A 98 0.59 -3.44 17.75
N ILE A 99 1.29 -3.35 16.62
CA ILE A 99 2.39 -2.41 16.44
C ILE A 99 1.85 -1.00 16.20
N LEU A 100 0.81 -0.89 15.38
CA LEU A 100 0.10 0.37 15.15
C LEU A 100 -0.43 0.93 16.46
N LEU A 101 -1.11 0.10 17.26
CA LEU A 101 -1.64 0.48 18.57
C LEU A 101 -0.54 0.96 19.51
N LYS A 102 0.54 0.19 19.68
CA LYS A 102 1.67 0.60 20.52
C LYS A 102 2.32 1.92 20.04
N GLY A 103 2.39 2.13 18.72
CA GLY A 103 2.90 3.37 18.14
C GLY A 103 1.99 4.56 18.42
N ILE A 104 0.68 4.36 18.35
CA ILE A 104 -0.31 5.37 18.75
C ILE A 104 -0.24 5.59 20.25
N GLU A 105 -0.06 4.58 21.09
CA GLU A 105 0.01 4.67 22.56
C GLU A 105 1.29 5.36 23.05
N SER A 106 2.43 5.15 22.38
CA SER A 106 3.70 5.74 22.82
C SER A 106 3.86 7.21 22.44
N MET A 107 3.05 7.72 21.52
CA MET A 107 3.15 9.11 21.10
C MET A 107 2.60 10.07 22.16
N LYS A 108 3.24 11.23 22.27
CA LYS A 108 2.69 12.34 23.06
C LYS A 108 1.42 12.84 22.39
N LEU A 109 0.35 12.98 23.18
CA LEU A 109 -0.85 13.64 22.71
C LEU A 109 -0.57 15.12 22.42
N PHE A 110 -1.40 15.70 21.58
CA PHE A 110 -1.19 17.05 21.06
C PHE A 110 -1.80 18.03 22.07
N ASP A 111 -0.96 18.58 22.94
CA ASP A 111 -1.34 19.68 23.83
C ASP A 111 -1.34 21.00 23.04
N GLY A 112 -2.54 21.50 22.72
CA GLY A 112 -2.76 22.76 22.02
C GLY A 112 -4.25 23.09 21.97
N ASP A 113 -4.74 23.81 22.99
CA ASP A 113 -6.12 24.23 23.22
C ASP A 113 -7.19 23.13 23.18
N ALA A 114 -8.11 23.17 24.15
CA ALA A 114 -9.19 22.20 24.36
C ALA A 114 -10.22 22.10 23.20
N ASN A 115 -9.90 22.62 22.00
CA ASN A 115 -10.75 22.73 20.82
C ASN A 115 -10.05 22.34 19.50
N GLU A 116 -8.86 21.71 19.50
CA GLU A 116 -8.20 21.35 18.24
C GLU A 116 -8.78 20.08 17.58
N CYS A 117 -9.15 20.22 16.29
CA CYS A 117 -9.50 19.10 15.41
C CYS A 117 -8.24 18.35 14.95
N LEU A 118 -8.19 17.05 15.24
CA LEU A 118 -7.07 16.18 14.91
C LEU A 118 -7.16 15.67 13.48
N ARG A 119 -6.21 16.13 12.66
CA ARG A 119 -6.03 15.71 11.26
C ARG A 119 -5.22 14.42 11.14
N ILE A 120 -5.81 13.40 10.52
CA ILE A 120 -5.22 12.09 10.22
C ILE A 120 -5.18 11.93 8.71
N ALA A 121 -4.12 11.37 8.14
CA ALA A 121 -4.05 11.05 6.71
C ALA A 121 -3.73 9.57 6.48
N ASP A 122 -4.47 8.92 5.59
CA ASP A 122 -4.07 7.65 4.96
C ASP A 122 -3.48 7.92 3.57
N LEU A 123 -2.28 7.42 3.33
CA LEU A 123 -1.47 7.74 2.15
C LEU A 123 -1.27 6.48 1.29
N GLY A 124 -1.91 6.49 0.13
CA GLY A 124 -2.13 5.31 -0.71
C GLY A 124 -3.36 4.54 -0.24
N CYS A 125 -4.50 5.21 -0.11
CA CYS A 125 -5.73 4.64 0.45
C CYS A 125 -6.42 3.61 -0.46
N ALA A 126 -6.10 3.61 -1.76
CA ALA A 126 -6.79 2.87 -2.80
C ALA A 126 -8.32 3.02 -2.69
N THR A 127 -9.05 1.91 -2.79
CA THR A 127 -10.50 1.83 -2.61
C THR A 127 -10.85 0.69 -1.65
N GLY A 128 -12.05 0.77 -1.06
CA GLY A 128 -12.63 -0.32 -0.26
C GLY A 128 -12.46 -0.19 1.25
N TYR A 129 -12.72 -1.29 1.96
CA TYR A 129 -12.90 -1.32 3.41
C TYR A 129 -11.60 -1.12 4.21
N ASN A 130 -10.46 -1.53 3.66
CA ASN A 130 -9.18 -1.56 4.39
C ASN A 130 -8.74 -0.18 4.90
N THR A 131 -8.91 0.86 4.09
CA THR A 131 -8.58 2.24 4.49
C THR A 131 -9.53 2.75 5.59
N LEU A 132 -10.83 2.44 5.49
CA LEU A 132 -11.82 2.82 6.49
C LEU A 132 -11.55 2.16 7.84
N ALA A 133 -11.30 0.85 7.84
CA ALA A 133 -10.98 0.09 9.05
C ALA A 133 -9.72 0.60 9.75
N THR A 134 -8.74 1.06 8.98
CA THR A 134 -7.50 1.63 9.52
C THR A 134 -7.75 2.97 10.19
N ILE A 135 -8.44 3.88 9.51
CA ILE A 135 -8.77 5.19 10.07
C ILE A 135 -9.66 5.05 11.31
N ASP A 136 -10.66 4.17 11.27
CA ASP A 136 -11.51 3.85 12.43
C ASP A 136 -10.68 3.39 13.62
N LEU A 137 -9.71 2.49 13.40
CA LEU A 137 -8.81 2.01 14.45
C LEU A 137 -7.96 3.14 15.06
N ILE A 138 -7.40 4.01 14.22
CA ILE A 138 -6.57 5.13 14.68
C ILE A 138 -7.43 6.11 15.50
N VAL A 139 -8.58 6.50 14.96
CA VAL A 139 -9.52 7.43 15.62
C VAL A 139 -10.01 6.87 16.94
N ASP A 140 -10.37 5.59 17.00
CA ASP A 140 -10.88 4.97 18.23
C ASP A 140 -9.85 4.91 19.33
N THR A 141 -8.62 4.57 18.95
CA THR A 141 -7.50 4.50 19.89
C THR A 141 -7.19 5.89 20.43
N LEU A 142 -7.12 6.89 19.56
CA LEU A 142 -6.89 8.28 19.95
C LEU A 142 -8.00 8.82 20.85
N MET A 143 -9.25 8.64 20.43
CA MET A 143 -10.41 9.10 21.18
C MET A 143 -10.46 8.51 22.59
N LYS A 144 -10.12 7.21 22.73
CA LYS A 144 -9.99 6.56 24.03
C LYS A 144 -8.89 7.22 24.87
N ARG A 145 -7.70 7.40 24.30
CA ARG A 145 -6.56 8.01 25.00
C ARG A 145 -6.84 9.43 25.48
N TYR A 146 -7.40 10.30 24.63
CA TYR A 146 -7.76 11.67 25.04
C TYR A 146 -8.80 11.70 26.16
N LYS A 147 -9.76 10.76 26.14
CA LYS A 147 -10.73 10.65 27.21
C LYS A 147 -10.09 10.20 28.54
N GLU A 148 -9.14 9.26 28.48
CA GLU A 148 -8.49 8.72 29.68
C GLU A 148 -7.44 9.68 30.25
N GLU A 149 -6.65 10.34 29.41
CA GLU A 149 -5.54 11.21 29.82
C GLU A 149 -5.96 12.66 30.08
N TYR A 150 -6.96 13.18 29.35
CA TYR A 150 -7.37 14.58 29.40
C TYR A 150 -8.85 14.80 29.71
N ASN A 151 -9.65 13.74 29.89
CA ASN A 151 -11.10 13.80 30.07
C ASN A 151 -11.81 14.64 28.97
N TYR A 152 -11.28 14.59 27.76
CA TYR A 152 -11.74 15.36 26.60
C TYR A 152 -11.94 14.46 25.39
N LYS A 153 -12.82 14.88 24.46
CA LYS A 153 -13.10 14.16 23.21
C LYS A 153 -12.86 15.08 22.01
N PRO A 154 -11.73 14.94 21.30
CA PRO A 154 -11.43 15.78 20.14
C PRO A 154 -12.34 15.47 18.94
N GLU A 155 -12.48 16.45 18.06
CA GLU A 155 -12.95 16.23 16.70
C GLU A 155 -11.82 15.67 15.83
N PHE A 156 -12.18 14.94 14.78
CA PHE A 156 -11.24 14.31 13.86
C PHE A 156 -11.56 14.65 12.41
N GLU A 157 -10.52 14.90 11.63
CA GLU A 157 -10.58 15.06 10.18
C GLU A 157 -9.64 14.03 9.53
N ALA A 158 -10.21 13.12 8.75
CA ALA A 158 -9.49 12.06 8.06
C ALA A 158 -9.36 12.36 6.57
N PHE A 159 -8.11 12.36 6.09
CA PHE A 159 -7.75 12.58 4.70
C PHE A 159 -7.37 11.26 4.04
N PHE A 160 -8.08 10.91 2.98
CA PHE A 160 -7.84 9.72 2.18
C PHE A 160 -7.09 10.14 0.92
N SER A 161 -5.78 9.86 0.86
CA SER A 161 -4.94 10.30 -0.24
C SER A 161 -4.53 9.15 -1.13
N ASP A 162 -4.64 9.35 -2.43
CA ASP A 162 -4.13 8.46 -3.46
C ASP A 162 -3.85 9.27 -4.75
N LEU A 163 -3.32 8.62 -5.78
CA LEU A 163 -3.12 9.22 -7.08
C LEU A 163 -4.45 9.66 -7.71
N PRO A 164 -4.44 10.67 -8.61
CA PRO A 164 -5.65 11.12 -9.30
C PRO A 164 -6.35 10.04 -10.13
N SER A 165 -5.63 8.98 -10.50
CA SER A 165 -6.14 7.78 -11.19
C SER A 165 -6.96 6.85 -10.29
N ASN A 166 -6.94 7.05 -8.97
CA ASN A 166 -7.71 6.23 -8.03
C ASN A 166 -9.22 6.46 -8.18
N ASP A 167 -10.00 5.41 -7.92
CA ASP A 167 -11.45 5.46 -7.96
C ASP A 167 -12.03 5.98 -6.63
N PHE A 168 -11.88 7.29 -6.41
CA PHE A 168 -12.46 7.98 -5.26
C PHE A 168 -13.99 7.87 -5.21
N ASN A 169 -14.67 7.68 -6.34
CA ASN A 169 -16.13 7.52 -6.35
C ASN A 169 -16.55 6.25 -5.63
N SER A 170 -15.86 5.13 -5.88
CA SER A 170 -16.12 3.87 -5.16
C SER A 170 -15.75 3.98 -3.68
N LEU A 171 -14.66 4.67 -3.34
CA LEU A 171 -14.34 5.00 -1.94
C LEU A 171 -15.44 5.84 -1.27
N PHE A 172 -15.96 6.88 -1.93
CA PHE A 172 -17.03 7.72 -1.40
C PHE A 172 -18.36 6.98 -1.22
N LYS A 173 -18.64 5.98 -2.06
CA LYS A 173 -19.81 5.09 -1.89
C LYS A 173 -19.66 4.12 -0.73
N SER A 174 -18.46 3.58 -0.47
CA SER A 174 -18.26 2.60 0.62
C SER A 174 -18.53 3.21 2.00
N PHE A 175 -18.33 4.52 2.15
CA PHE A 175 -18.73 5.28 3.33
C PHE A 175 -20.24 5.22 3.65
N GLN A 176 -21.10 5.06 2.65
CA GLN A 176 -22.56 4.98 2.87
C GLN A 176 -22.97 3.63 3.45
N GLN A 177 -22.30 2.55 3.02
CA GLN A 177 -22.54 1.19 3.52
C GLN A 177 -22.13 1.03 5.00
N PHE A 178 -21.21 1.87 5.48
CA PHE A 178 -20.78 1.92 6.88
C PHE A 178 -21.74 2.68 7.81
N ASN A 179 -22.77 3.35 7.28
CA ASN A 179 -23.73 4.12 8.07
C ASN A 179 -24.88 3.26 8.61
N ASP A 180 -24.76 1.93 8.61
CA ASP A 180 -25.78 1.04 9.18
C ASP A 180 -25.85 1.18 10.72
N THR A 181 -26.70 2.12 11.13
CA THR A 181 -27.56 2.28 12.32
C THR A 181 -27.01 2.12 13.75
N SER A 182 -25.79 1.64 14.01
CA SER A 182 -25.25 1.52 15.38
C SER A 182 -23.96 2.29 15.68
N LYS A 183 -23.19 2.70 14.66
CA LYS A 183 -21.93 3.45 14.83
C LYS A 183 -21.97 4.74 14.01
N LYS A 184 -22.29 5.87 14.67
CA LYS A 184 -22.09 7.19 14.05
C LYS A 184 -20.62 7.36 13.68
N ARG A 185 -20.34 7.82 12.45
CA ARG A 185 -18.99 8.18 12.02
C ARG A 185 -18.39 9.20 12.99
N ARG A 186 -17.12 9.01 13.34
CA ARG A 186 -16.41 9.75 14.40
C ARG A 186 -15.42 10.79 13.86
N TYR A 187 -15.40 11.02 12.56
CA TYR A 187 -14.51 11.96 11.87
C TYR A 187 -15.18 12.53 10.62
N TYR A 188 -14.78 13.74 10.24
CA TYR A 188 -15.01 14.30 8.92
C TYR A 188 -14.03 13.66 7.93
N SER A 189 -14.44 13.49 6.67
CA SER A 189 -13.64 12.78 5.66
C SER A 189 -13.43 13.63 4.41
N ALA A 190 -12.21 13.66 3.88
CA ALA A 190 -11.87 14.32 2.63
C ALA A 190 -10.96 13.45 1.75
N GLY A 191 -11.16 13.47 0.44
CA GLY A 191 -10.23 12.87 -0.52
C GLY A 191 -9.13 13.86 -0.92
N VAL A 192 -7.88 13.40 -1.03
CA VAL A 192 -6.72 14.22 -1.42
C VAL A 192 -6.00 13.59 -2.61
N PRO A 193 -6.38 13.96 -3.85
CA PRO A 193 -5.75 13.42 -5.05
C PRO A 193 -4.34 13.98 -5.24
N GLY A 194 -3.36 13.11 -5.38
CA GLY A 194 -1.98 13.49 -5.67
C GLY A 194 -0.97 12.45 -5.18
N SER A 195 0.24 12.54 -5.71
CA SER A 195 1.32 11.66 -5.28
C SER A 195 1.85 12.06 -3.91
N PHE A 196 1.84 11.13 -2.94
CA PHE A 196 2.47 11.36 -1.63
C PHE A 196 3.99 11.52 -1.68
N TYR A 197 4.62 11.32 -2.86
CA TYR A 197 6.01 11.70 -3.11
C TYR A 197 6.23 13.21 -3.19
N HIS A 198 5.16 13.99 -3.39
CA HIS A 198 5.16 15.46 -3.42
C HIS A 198 4.35 16.02 -2.25
N ARG A 199 4.35 17.35 -2.07
CA ARG A 199 3.57 18.02 -1.02
C ARG A 199 2.06 17.86 -1.30
N LEU A 200 1.32 17.38 -0.30
CA LEU A 200 -0.15 17.21 -0.34
C LEU A 200 -0.88 18.05 0.71
N PHE A 201 -0.18 18.42 1.78
CA PHE A 201 -0.74 19.12 2.94
C PHE A 201 0.08 20.36 3.26
N PRO A 202 -0.55 21.41 3.80
CA PRO A 202 0.18 22.54 4.36
C PRO A 202 1.14 22.08 5.45
N GLY A 203 2.26 22.80 5.59
CA GLY A 203 3.26 22.47 6.58
C GLY A 203 2.67 22.50 8.00
N ARG A 204 3.02 21.49 8.80
CA ARG A 204 2.61 21.40 10.20
C ARG A 204 1.09 21.37 10.42
N LYS A 205 0.32 20.63 9.61
CA LYS A 205 -1.13 20.47 9.81
C LYS A 205 -1.62 19.04 10.06
N LEU A 206 -0.84 18.01 9.72
CA LEU A 206 -1.17 16.61 10.03
C LEU A 206 -0.66 16.19 11.41
N HIS A 207 -1.51 15.52 12.20
CA HIS A 207 -1.19 14.97 13.52
C HIS A 207 -0.79 13.50 13.44
N VAL A 208 -1.45 12.72 12.59
CA VAL A 208 -1.11 11.33 12.32
C VAL A 208 -1.11 11.09 10.82
N ALA A 209 -0.12 10.36 10.33
CA ALA A 209 -0.12 9.87 8.95
C ALA A 209 0.11 8.36 8.95
N ALA A 210 -0.77 7.63 8.27
CA ALA A 210 -0.70 6.21 8.00
C ALA A 210 -0.39 5.99 6.51
N SER A 211 0.36 4.93 6.20
CA SER A 211 0.49 4.44 4.82
C SER A 211 0.59 2.92 4.87
N LEU A 212 -0.33 2.25 4.18
CA LEU A 212 -0.48 0.80 4.20
C LEU A 212 -0.27 0.24 2.81
N SER A 213 0.76 -0.58 2.62
CA SER A 213 1.03 -1.25 1.32
C SER A 213 1.26 -0.32 0.12
N ALA A 214 1.66 0.94 0.32
CA ALA A 214 1.79 1.90 -0.80
C ALA A 214 3.24 2.31 -1.11
N LEU A 215 4.15 2.24 -0.13
CA LEU A 215 5.50 2.80 -0.24
C LEU A 215 6.47 1.95 -1.09
N HIS A 216 6.08 0.73 -1.48
CA HIS A 216 6.87 -0.09 -2.40
C HIS A 216 6.74 0.41 -3.86
N TRP A 217 5.66 1.11 -4.20
CA TRP A 217 5.45 1.69 -5.54
C TRP A 217 6.39 2.85 -5.80
N LEU A 218 7.11 2.84 -6.90
CA LEU A 218 8.09 3.86 -7.27
C LEU A 218 7.44 5.02 -8.03
N SER A 219 8.00 6.22 -7.92
CA SER A 219 7.53 7.40 -8.66
C SER A 219 7.97 7.42 -10.12
N LYS A 220 9.05 6.69 -10.47
CA LYS A 220 9.62 6.53 -11.81
C LYS A 220 10.25 5.14 -11.95
N GLY A 221 10.38 4.62 -13.17
CA GLY A 221 11.12 3.39 -13.44
C GLY A 221 12.61 3.54 -13.10
N LEU A 222 13.24 2.50 -12.55
CA LEU A 222 14.65 2.49 -12.11
C LEU A 222 15.63 2.00 -13.20
N ILE A 223 15.14 1.67 -14.39
CA ILE A 223 15.93 1.04 -15.46
C ILE A 223 15.98 2.02 -16.65
N ASP A 224 17.18 2.26 -17.17
CA ASP A 224 17.39 3.12 -18.35
C ASP A 224 16.66 2.56 -19.59
N GLU A 225 16.39 3.42 -20.58
CA GLU A 225 15.63 3.00 -21.77
C GLU A 225 16.40 2.01 -22.66
N GLU A 226 17.73 1.97 -22.54
CA GLU A 226 18.65 1.23 -23.39
C GLU A 226 18.78 -0.25 -22.96
N THR A 227 18.60 -0.54 -21.67
CA THR A 227 18.57 -1.89 -21.06
C THR A 227 17.15 -2.40 -20.78
N ARG A 228 16.11 -1.64 -21.19
CA ARG A 228 14.70 -1.92 -20.86
C ARG A 228 14.07 -2.99 -21.75
N ASP A 229 13.78 -4.15 -21.17
CA ASP A 229 12.63 -4.94 -21.58
C ASP A 229 11.35 -4.12 -21.36
N THR A 230 10.52 -3.92 -22.41
CA THR A 230 9.54 -2.83 -22.53
C THR A 230 8.47 -2.70 -21.42
N PHE A 231 8.33 -3.70 -20.53
CA PHE A 231 7.40 -3.68 -19.40
C PHE A 231 8.10 -4.01 -18.08
N ASN A 232 8.01 -3.11 -17.10
CA ASN A 232 8.46 -3.31 -15.73
C ASN A 232 7.36 -2.90 -14.75
N ILE A 233 7.16 -3.68 -13.69
CA ILE A 233 6.34 -3.25 -12.56
C ILE A 233 7.18 -2.27 -11.72
N PRO A 234 6.73 -1.03 -11.52
CA PRO A 234 7.49 -0.01 -10.81
C PRO A 234 7.39 -0.21 -9.29
N THR A 235 7.94 -1.33 -8.80
CA THR A 235 7.97 -1.69 -7.38
C THR A 235 9.41 -1.96 -6.94
N TYR A 236 9.74 -1.61 -5.69
CA TYR A 236 11.02 -1.95 -5.07
C TYR A 236 10.81 -2.45 -3.65
N MET A 237 11.30 -3.66 -3.38
CA MET A 237 11.19 -4.30 -2.08
C MET A 237 12.43 -3.96 -1.26
N ARG A 238 12.24 -3.11 -0.25
CA ARG A 238 13.33 -2.63 0.60
C ARG A 238 13.62 -3.60 1.73
N SER A 239 14.86 -3.66 2.18
CA SER A 239 15.23 -4.29 3.45
C SER A 239 14.93 -3.38 4.65
N THR A 240 14.90 -3.93 5.85
CA THR A 240 14.81 -3.14 7.09
C THR A 240 15.95 -2.15 7.22
N ASP A 241 17.15 -2.51 6.77
CA ASP A 241 18.35 -1.64 6.84
C ASP A 241 18.24 -0.46 5.88
N GLU A 242 17.71 -0.67 4.68
CA GLU A 242 17.45 0.42 3.74
C GLU A 242 16.39 1.38 4.28
N VAL A 243 15.34 0.84 4.91
CA VAL A 243 14.30 1.65 5.55
C VAL A 243 14.88 2.44 6.71
N TYR A 244 15.60 1.79 7.63
CA TYR A 244 16.30 2.44 8.75
C TYR A 244 17.22 3.57 8.26
N THR A 245 18.06 3.26 7.28
CA THR A 245 19.01 4.20 6.68
C THR A 245 18.30 5.41 6.10
N ALA A 246 17.16 5.21 5.44
CA ALA A 246 16.40 6.31 4.84
C ALA A 246 15.74 7.23 5.88
N PHE A 247 15.27 6.69 7.00
CA PHE A 247 14.79 7.48 8.14
C PHE A 247 15.94 8.23 8.83
N HIS A 248 17.07 7.57 9.07
CA HIS A 248 18.26 8.18 9.66
C HIS A 248 18.79 9.33 8.80
N ARG A 249 18.93 9.12 7.48
CA ARG A 249 19.32 10.16 6.51
C ARG A 249 18.33 11.32 6.45
N CYS A 250 17.04 11.06 6.67
CA CYS A 250 16.02 12.10 6.74
C CYS A 250 16.21 13.02 7.97
N GLY A 251 16.75 12.49 9.08
CA GLY A 251 17.05 13.27 10.30
C GLY A 251 15.86 13.95 10.98
N GLY A 252 14.63 13.59 10.57
CA GLY A 252 13.40 14.29 10.96
C GLY A 252 12.44 13.48 11.82
N PHE A 253 12.75 12.21 12.01
CA PHE A 253 11.91 11.24 12.70
C PHE A 253 12.78 10.36 13.58
N GLU A 254 12.27 10.03 14.75
CA GLU A 254 12.80 9.01 15.63
C GLU A 254 11.98 7.73 15.41
N ILE A 255 12.66 6.64 15.02
CA ILE A 255 12.02 5.33 14.87
C ILE A 255 11.75 4.78 16.27
N GLN A 256 10.48 4.61 16.60
CA GLN A 256 10.04 3.94 17.83
C GLN A 256 10.05 2.42 17.66
N ARG A 257 9.77 1.95 16.44
CA ARG A 257 9.73 0.52 16.13
C ARG A 257 9.99 0.29 14.65
N LEU A 258 10.77 -0.73 14.34
CA LEU A 258 11.05 -1.22 12.99
C LEU A 258 11.11 -2.74 13.06
N GLU A 259 10.15 -3.41 12.42
CA GLU A 259 10.04 -4.87 12.46
C GLU A 259 9.77 -5.44 11.07
N TYR A 260 10.31 -6.63 10.84
CA TYR A 260 9.98 -7.45 9.70
C TYR A 260 9.10 -8.62 10.16
N GLN A 261 8.01 -8.87 9.45
CA GLN A 261 7.16 -10.02 9.65
C GLN A 261 6.99 -10.78 8.33
N ARG A 262 6.91 -12.11 8.43
CA ARG A 262 6.52 -12.96 7.31
C ARG A 262 5.08 -13.39 7.51
N ILE A 263 4.20 -12.98 6.60
CA ILE A 263 2.78 -13.33 6.59
C ILE A 263 2.58 -14.46 5.62
N VAL A 264 2.00 -15.56 6.09
CA VAL A 264 1.56 -16.61 5.17
C VAL A 264 0.26 -16.16 4.53
N GLU A 265 0.19 -16.21 3.21
CA GLU A 265 -0.94 -15.66 2.45
C GLU A 265 -2.25 -16.38 2.73
N HIS A 266 -2.19 -17.71 2.94
CA HIS A 266 -3.36 -18.57 3.15
C HIS A 266 -3.17 -19.48 4.35
N SER A 267 -4.25 -19.75 5.08
CA SER A 267 -4.23 -20.78 6.12
C SER A 267 -4.01 -22.17 5.50
N LYS A 268 -3.59 -23.14 6.32
CA LYS A 268 -3.42 -24.52 5.83
C LYS A 268 -4.74 -25.12 5.37
N GLU A 269 -5.82 -24.81 6.08
CA GLU A 269 -7.18 -25.23 5.75
C GLU A 269 -7.61 -24.66 4.40
N LYS A 270 -7.35 -23.37 4.15
CA LYS A 270 -7.62 -22.74 2.87
C LYS A 270 -6.80 -23.36 1.74
N GLN A 271 -5.55 -23.70 2.01
CA GLN A 271 -4.70 -24.40 1.05
C GLN A 271 -5.24 -25.80 0.73
N GLU A 272 -5.71 -26.56 1.72
CA GLU A 272 -6.34 -27.87 1.51
C GLU A 272 -7.65 -27.78 0.73
N GLU A 273 -8.49 -26.76 0.96
CA GLU A 273 -9.67 -26.47 0.13
C GLU A 273 -9.28 -26.24 -1.34
N TRP A 274 -8.25 -25.43 -1.57
CA TRP A 274 -7.76 -25.12 -2.91
C TRP A 274 -7.08 -26.26 -3.62
N ILE A 275 -6.47 -27.20 -2.89
CA ILE A 275 -5.97 -28.44 -3.47
C ILE A 275 -7.14 -29.30 -3.98
N LYS A 276 -8.31 -29.26 -3.31
CA LYS A 276 -9.53 -29.98 -3.75
C LYS A 276 -10.22 -29.28 -4.93
N ASP A 277 -10.09 -27.96 -5.04
CA ASP A 277 -10.61 -27.17 -6.17
C ASP A 277 -9.53 -26.24 -6.78
N PRO A 278 -8.66 -26.78 -7.65
CA PRO A 278 -7.62 -26.00 -8.33
C PRO A 278 -8.17 -24.86 -9.21
N LYS A 279 -9.42 -24.95 -9.69
CA LYS A 279 -10.03 -23.88 -10.48
C LYS A 279 -10.31 -22.67 -9.63
N SER A 280 -10.86 -22.87 -8.43
CA SER A 280 -11.05 -21.79 -7.45
C SER A 280 -9.73 -21.12 -7.05
N TYR A 281 -8.66 -21.90 -6.85
CA TYR A 281 -7.32 -21.37 -6.61
C TYR A 281 -6.85 -20.44 -7.73
N GLY A 282 -6.88 -20.93 -8.99
CA GLY A 282 -6.41 -20.16 -10.13
C GLY A 282 -7.20 -18.88 -10.32
N LYS A 283 -8.53 -18.93 -10.14
CA LYS A 283 -9.40 -17.75 -10.18
C LYS A 283 -9.03 -16.74 -9.08
N ALA A 284 -8.85 -17.20 -7.84
CA ALA A 284 -8.48 -16.33 -6.73
C ALA A 284 -7.12 -15.65 -6.98
N LYS A 285 -6.12 -16.40 -7.46
CA LYS A 285 -4.80 -15.84 -7.81
C LYS A 285 -4.89 -14.85 -8.97
N ALA A 286 -5.64 -15.18 -10.02
CA ALA A 286 -5.82 -14.30 -11.16
C ALA A 286 -6.48 -13.00 -10.75
N ASN A 287 -7.52 -13.05 -9.92
CA ASN A 287 -8.20 -11.86 -9.42
C ASN A 287 -7.31 -11.00 -8.54
N LEU A 288 -6.48 -11.59 -7.67
CA LEU A 288 -5.50 -10.83 -6.86
C LEU A 288 -4.52 -10.04 -7.76
N VAL A 289 -3.96 -10.70 -8.77
CA VAL A 289 -3.00 -10.06 -9.70
C VAL A 289 -3.72 -9.02 -10.56
N ARG A 290 -4.92 -9.33 -11.06
CA ARG A 290 -5.77 -8.44 -11.86
C ARG A 290 -6.12 -7.18 -11.07
N ALA A 291 -6.58 -7.33 -9.82
CA ALA A 291 -6.93 -6.21 -8.95
C ALA A 291 -5.76 -5.24 -8.72
N THR A 292 -4.53 -5.76 -8.74
CA THR A 292 -3.31 -4.97 -8.47
C THR A 292 -2.72 -4.36 -9.74
N LEU A 293 -2.69 -5.10 -10.85
CA LEU A 293 -1.88 -4.77 -12.02
C LEU A 293 -2.67 -4.44 -13.28
N LYS A 294 -4.00 -4.69 -13.31
CA LYS A 294 -4.80 -4.50 -14.52
C LYS A 294 -4.65 -3.10 -15.13
N PRO A 295 -4.72 -1.98 -14.37
CA PRO A 295 -4.56 -0.64 -14.97
C PRO A 295 -3.21 -0.45 -15.70
N ILE A 296 -2.11 -0.94 -15.11
CA ILE A 296 -0.77 -0.82 -15.68
C ILE A 296 -0.59 -1.74 -16.89
N VAL A 297 -1.06 -2.99 -16.78
CA VAL A 297 -1.01 -3.97 -17.86
C VAL A 297 -1.84 -3.48 -19.04
N GLU A 298 -3.10 -3.11 -18.81
CA GLU A 298 -4.02 -2.63 -19.83
C GLU A 298 -3.53 -1.37 -20.54
N SER A 299 -2.90 -0.44 -19.80
CA SER A 299 -2.26 0.72 -20.42
C SER A 299 -1.08 0.33 -21.34
N HIS A 300 -0.40 -0.78 -21.07
CA HIS A 300 0.78 -1.20 -21.84
C HIS A 300 0.42 -2.04 -23.08
N ILE A 301 -0.51 -3.00 -22.94
CA ILE A 301 -0.82 -3.99 -23.98
C ILE A 301 -2.24 -3.87 -24.53
N GLY A 302 -3.05 -2.97 -24.00
CA GLY A 302 -4.45 -2.78 -24.37
C GLY A 302 -5.43 -3.75 -23.69
N PRO A 303 -6.73 -3.41 -23.66
CA PRO A 303 -7.77 -4.14 -22.93
C PRO A 303 -7.94 -5.59 -23.39
N LYS A 304 -7.91 -5.83 -24.70
CA LYS A 304 -8.12 -7.18 -25.26
C LYS A 304 -7.01 -8.14 -24.86
N LEU A 305 -5.75 -7.72 -24.97
CA LEU A 305 -4.60 -8.56 -24.61
C LEU A 305 -4.43 -8.68 -23.10
N SER A 306 -4.79 -7.64 -22.34
CA SER A 306 -4.87 -7.67 -20.87
C SER A 306 -5.83 -8.77 -20.40
N GLU A 307 -7.03 -8.86 -20.97
CA GLU A 307 -7.99 -9.89 -20.60
C GLU A 307 -7.48 -11.30 -20.92
N GLU A 308 -6.87 -11.48 -22.09
CA GLU A 308 -6.24 -12.75 -22.46
C GLU A 308 -5.09 -13.13 -21.53
N LEU A 309 -4.26 -12.16 -21.10
CA LEU A 309 -3.20 -12.39 -20.12
C LEU A 309 -3.75 -12.99 -18.82
N PHE A 310 -4.77 -12.35 -18.24
CA PHE A 310 -5.33 -12.79 -16.96
C PHE A 310 -6.03 -14.14 -17.07
N LYS A 311 -6.70 -14.44 -18.19
CA LYS A 311 -7.28 -15.77 -18.45
C LYS A 311 -6.22 -16.86 -18.54
N ARG A 312 -5.09 -16.59 -19.21
CA ARG A 312 -3.98 -17.55 -19.27
C ARG A 312 -3.30 -17.74 -17.94
N PHE A 313 -3.16 -16.65 -17.18
CA PHE A 313 -2.64 -16.69 -15.82
C PHE A 313 -3.53 -17.56 -14.92
N GLU A 314 -4.86 -17.37 -14.95
CA GLU A 314 -5.85 -18.18 -14.22
C GLU A 314 -5.69 -19.66 -14.56
N LYS A 315 -5.71 -19.99 -15.86
CA LYS A 315 -5.56 -21.37 -16.33
C LYS A 315 -4.27 -22.00 -15.85
N ARG A 316 -3.14 -21.30 -15.98
CA ARG A 316 -1.83 -21.80 -15.54
C ARG A 316 -1.78 -22.02 -14.04
N ALA A 317 -2.32 -21.09 -13.25
CA ALA A 317 -2.38 -21.23 -11.80
C ALA A 317 -3.26 -22.42 -11.37
N SER A 318 -4.33 -22.72 -12.12
CA SER A 318 -5.17 -23.91 -11.88
C SER A 318 -4.53 -25.23 -12.28
N GLU A 319 -3.70 -25.25 -13.33
CA GLU A 319 -3.11 -26.48 -13.87
C GLU A 319 -1.76 -26.83 -13.21
N ASP A 320 -1.03 -25.85 -12.66
CA ASP A 320 0.25 -26.07 -12.00
C ASP A 320 0.07 -26.55 -10.55
N THR A 321 0.00 -27.88 -10.37
CA THR A 321 -0.14 -28.50 -9.06
C THR A 321 1.02 -28.20 -8.12
N ALA A 322 2.22 -27.89 -8.64
CA ALA A 322 3.35 -27.50 -7.80
C ALA A 322 3.11 -26.13 -7.14
N MET A 323 2.34 -25.24 -7.77
CA MET A 323 1.93 -23.97 -7.15
C MET A 323 0.91 -24.17 -6.03
N LEU A 324 0.01 -25.16 -6.14
CA LEU A 324 -1.00 -25.49 -5.11
C LEU A 324 -0.36 -25.96 -3.80
N HIS A 325 0.75 -26.69 -3.89
CA HIS A 325 1.47 -27.19 -2.72
C HIS A 325 2.47 -26.18 -2.14
N LYS A 326 2.72 -25.05 -2.83
CA LYS A 326 3.62 -24.00 -2.34
C LYS A 326 2.90 -23.03 -1.42
N THR A 327 3.38 -22.93 -0.19
CA THR A 327 2.97 -21.88 0.74
C THR A 327 3.55 -20.54 0.29
N CYS A 328 2.68 -19.65 -0.18
CA CYS A 328 3.05 -18.28 -0.51
C CYS A 328 3.13 -17.44 0.77
N SER A 329 4.13 -16.56 0.85
CA SER A 329 4.28 -15.65 1.98
C SER A 329 4.75 -14.27 1.55
N TYR A 330 4.33 -13.27 2.33
CA TYR A 330 4.64 -11.87 2.18
C TYR A 330 5.62 -11.43 3.24
N GLY A 331 6.64 -10.68 2.85
CA GLY A 331 7.38 -9.86 3.80
C GLY A 331 6.55 -8.64 4.16
N VAL A 332 6.60 -8.18 5.39
CA VAL A 332 5.99 -6.91 5.79
C VAL A 332 6.98 -6.19 6.68
N ILE A 333 7.31 -4.96 6.30
CA ILE A 333 8.10 -4.08 7.16
C ILE A 333 7.14 -3.09 7.81
N VAL A 334 7.13 -3.13 9.14
CA VAL A 334 6.35 -2.25 9.97
C VAL A 334 7.28 -1.21 10.59
N VAL A 335 6.96 0.06 10.41
CA VAL A 335 7.69 1.18 11.01
C VAL A 335 6.74 2.11 11.74
N CYS A 336 7.02 2.35 13.00
CA CYS A 336 6.44 3.45 13.74
C CYS A 336 7.52 4.48 14.02
N ALA A 337 7.29 5.73 13.64
CA ALA A 337 8.22 6.81 13.88
C ALA A 337 7.51 8.08 14.34
N ILE A 338 8.15 8.83 15.24
CA ILE A 338 7.61 10.09 15.77
C ILE A 338 8.49 11.22 15.24
N ARG A 339 7.86 12.33 14.84
CA ARG A 339 8.61 13.51 14.39
C ARG A 339 9.32 14.17 15.56
N ILE A 340 10.63 14.38 15.42
CA ILE A 340 11.45 15.08 16.43
C ILE A 340 11.48 16.59 16.21
N LYS A 341 11.55 17.36 17.31
CA LYS A 341 11.88 18.80 17.25
C LYS A 341 13.34 18.93 16.85
N ASN A 342 13.58 19.40 15.64
CA ASN A 342 14.94 19.70 15.19
C ASN A 342 15.05 21.21 14.95
N ASP A 343 15.54 21.95 15.95
CA ASP A 343 15.76 23.40 15.86
C ASP A 343 16.93 23.77 14.93
N LYS A 344 17.70 22.77 14.45
CA LYS A 344 18.84 22.95 13.56
C LYS A 344 18.49 23.08 12.07
N TYR A 345 17.28 22.71 11.65
CA TYR A 345 16.84 22.84 10.25
C TYR A 345 15.85 24.01 10.13
N LYS A 346 16.37 25.23 10.36
CA LYS A 346 15.72 26.46 9.90
C LYS A 346 15.55 26.35 8.39
N ILE A 347 14.30 26.26 7.96
CA ILE A 347 13.73 26.74 6.69
C ILE A 347 14.78 26.96 5.60
N ILE A 348 15.11 25.92 4.82
CA ILE A 348 15.58 26.11 3.45
C ILE A 348 14.31 26.05 2.59
N SER A 349 13.55 27.14 2.61
CA SER A 349 12.48 27.40 1.65
C SER A 349 12.23 28.90 1.61
N GLU A 350 13.16 29.63 1.00
CA GLU A 350 13.03 31.01 0.53
C GLU A 350 14.30 31.34 -0.26
N SER A 351 14.46 30.73 -1.44
CA SER A 351 15.31 31.21 -2.54
C SER A 351 15.38 30.17 -3.65
N SER A 352 14.39 30.23 -4.54
CA SER A 352 14.57 29.97 -5.96
C SER A 352 13.22 30.24 -6.61
N ASP A 353 13.11 31.45 -7.15
CA ASP A 353 12.08 31.91 -8.09
C ASP A 353 11.90 30.94 -9.27
#